data_AF-A0A2S8BDF1-F1
#
_entry.id   AF-A0A2S8BDF1-F1
#
_cell.length_a   1.000
_cell.length_b   1.000
_cell.length_c   1.000
_cell.angle_alpha   90.00
_cell.angle_beta   90.00
_cell.angle_gamma   90.00
#
_symmetry.space_group_name_H-M   'P 1'
#
loop_
_entity.id
_entity.type
_entity.pdbx_description
1 polymer ?
#
loop_
_entity_poly.entity_id
_entity_poly.type
_entity_poly.pdbx_seq_one_letter_code
_entity_poly.pdbx_strand_id
1 'polypeptide(L)'
;MVAGNFKGPDIRAMIKQDLDLLDRIPEQQQQRRADLQRTIDGRIDDLVATFDRGRALRAMATSLHGDWRDIVLFVCAVLFTLVWWNVDHERASWLPMFVVMVLASAVTALYALRGTWRSLSALLRRDG
;
A
#
# COMPACT_ATOMS: atom_id res chain seq x y z
N MET A 1 -0.43 -17.85 23.81
CA MET A 1 -1.61 -17.30 23.12
C MET A 1 -1.47 -17.65 21.66
N VAL A 2 -2.32 -18.55 21.14
CA VAL A 2 -2.32 -18.92 19.72
C VAL A 2 -2.85 -17.71 18.96
N ALA A 3 -2.00 -17.07 18.15
CA ALA A 3 -2.42 -16.08 17.17
C ALA A 3 -3.26 -16.83 16.13
N GLY A 4 -4.58 -16.86 16.35
CA GLY A 4 -5.53 -17.38 15.38
C GLY A 4 -5.38 -16.58 14.09
N ASN A 5 -4.88 -17.24 13.05
CA ASN A 5 -4.87 -16.75 11.69
C ASN A 5 -6.33 -16.66 11.20
N PHE A 6 -7.05 -15.63 11.65
CA PHE A 6 -8.37 -15.24 11.15
C PHE A 6 -8.22 -14.81 9.69
N LYS A 7 -8.04 -15.80 8.82
CA LYS A 7 -8.35 -15.69 7.42
C LYS A 7 -9.84 -15.36 7.40
N GLY A 8 -10.18 -14.14 7.00
CA GLY A 8 -11.57 -13.72 6.86
C GLY A 8 -12.36 -14.75 6.06
N PRO A 9 -13.68 -14.84 6.25
CA PRO A 9 -14.52 -15.80 5.55
C PRO A 9 -14.21 -15.78 4.05
N ASP A 10 -13.98 -16.96 3.46
CA ASP A 10 -13.63 -17.09 2.05
C ASP A 10 -14.89 -16.84 1.20
N ILE A 11 -15.16 -15.56 0.94
CA ILE A 11 -16.33 -15.07 0.20
C ILE A 11 -16.45 -15.78 -1.15
N ARG A 12 -15.31 -16.09 -1.80
CA ARG A 12 -15.29 -16.78 -3.09
C ARG A 12 -15.73 -18.23 -2.98
N ALA A 13 -15.28 -18.95 -1.95
CA ALA A 13 -15.75 -20.31 -1.68
C ALA A 13 -17.25 -20.33 -1.34
N MET A 14 -17.72 -19.34 -0.59
CA MET A 14 -19.12 -19.15 -0.24
C MET A 14 -20.01 -18.86 -1.47
N ILE A 15 -19.59 -17.98 -2.39
CA ILE A 15 -20.30 -17.75 -3.68
C ILE A 15 -20.38 -19.04 -4.51
N LYS A 16 -19.27 -19.80 -4.59
CA LYS A 16 -19.23 -21.05 -5.34
C LYS A 16 -20.22 -22.08 -4.80
N GLN A 17 -20.34 -22.17 -3.48
CA GLN A 17 -21.30 -23.06 -2.82
C GLN A 17 -22.75 -22.66 -3.13
N ASP A 18 -23.06 -21.36 -3.13
CA ASP A 18 -24.41 -20.89 -3.44
C ASP A 18 -24.77 -21.11 -4.92
N LEU A 19 -23.82 -20.99 -5.84
CA LEU A 19 -24.02 -21.34 -7.26
C LEU A 19 -24.30 -22.84 -7.46
N ASP A 20 -23.59 -23.71 -6.73
CA ASP A 20 -23.86 -25.16 -6.75
C ASP A 20 -25.27 -25.49 -6.20
N LEU A 21 -25.71 -24.77 -5.16
CA LEU A 21 -27.06 -24.90 -4.64
C LEU A 21 -28.12 -24.44 -5.66
N LEU A 22 -27.87 -23.32 -6.35
CA LEU A 22 -28.76 -22.78 -7.38
C LEU A 22 -28.97 -23.76 -8.55
N ASP A 23 -27.91 -24.48 -8.92
CA ASP A 23 -27.94 -25.48 -10.00
C ASP A 23 -28.76 -26.72 -9.62
N ARG A 24 -28.82 -27.04 -8.32
CA ARG A 24 -29.59 -28.18 -7.78
C ARG A 24 -31.07 -27.86 -7.52
N ILE A 25 -31.47 -26.59 -7.53
CA ILE A 25 -32.87 -26.22 -7.33
C ILE A 25 -33.68 -26.61 -8.59
N PRO A 26 -34.80 -27.36 -8.44
CA PRO A 26 -35.65 -27.73 -9.56
C PRO A 26 -36.15 -26.50 -10.34
N GLU A 27 -36.17 -26.58 -11.67
CA GLU A 27 -36.63 -25.53 -12.60
C GLU A 27 -38.04 -24.98 -12.27
N GLN A 28 -38.88 -25.80 -11.65
CA GLN A 28 -40.24 -25.45 -11.24
C GLN A 28 -40.29 -24.45 -10.07
N GLN A 29 -39.21 -24.31 -9.30
CA GLN A 29 -39.13 -23.41 -8.14
C GLN A 29 -38.51 -22.06 -8.51
N GLN A 30 -39.04 -21.40 -9.55
CA GLN A 30 -38.52 -20.13 -10.08
C GLN A 30 -38.34 -19.05 -9.00
N GLN A 31 -39.28 -18.93 -8.06
CA GLN A 31 -39.20 -17.96 -6.97
C GLN A 31 -37.97 -18.19 -6.07
N ARG A 32 -37.70 -19.44 -5.67
CA ARG A 32 -36.53 -19.77 -4.82
C ARG A 32 -35.22 -19.56 -5.55
N ARG A 33 -35.17 -19.89 -6.85
CA ARG A 33 -34.00 -19.59 -7.68
C ARG A 33 -33.74 -18.10 -7.75
N ALA A 34 -34.79 -17.30 -8.01
CA ALA A 34 -34.67 -15.84 -8.07
C ALA A 34 -34.20 -15.23 -6.74
N ASP A 35 -34.72 -15.71 -5.61
CA ASP A 35 -34.32 -15.19 -4.28
C ASP A 35 -32.87 -15.56 -3.93
N LEU A 36 -32.43 -16.77 -4.28
CA LEU A 36 -31.02 -17.18 -4.11
C LEU A 36 -30.09 -16.41 -5.05
N GLN A 37 -30.51 -16.20 -6.31
CA GLN A 37 -29.78 -15.39 -7.29
C GLN A 37 -29.49 -13.98 -6.74
N ARG A 38 -30.51 -13.30 -6.18
CA ARG A 38 -30.33 -11.97 -5.58
C ARG A 38 -29.30 -11.96 -4.45
N THR A 39 -29.26 -13.03 -3.66
CA THR A 39 -28.30 -13.15 -2.54
C THR A 39 -26.87 -13.32 -3.06
N ILE A 40 -26.70 -14.13 -4.12
CA ILE A 40 -25.41 -14.32 -4.80
C ILE A 40 -24.93 -13.00 -5.40
N ASP A 41 -25.81 -12.29 -6.11
CA ASP A 41 -25.49 -11.01 -6.74
C ASP A 41 -25.01 -9.98 -5.71
N GLY A 42 -25.74 -9.82 -4.60
CA GLY A 42 -25.32 -8.91 -3.52
C GLY A 42 -23.95 -9.27 -2.92
N ARG A 43 -23.63 -10.56 -2.78
CA ARG A 43 -22.31 -10.99 -2.29
C ARG A 43 -21.20 -10.74 -3.31
N ILE A 44 -21.50 -10.85 -4.60
CA ILE A 44 -20.58 -10.49 -5.68
C ILE A 44 -20.30 -8.98 -5.64
N ASP A 45 -21.34 -8.17 -5.46
CA ASP A 45 -21.21 -6.71 -5.36
C ASP A 45 -20.34 -6.30 -4.17
N ASP A 46 -20.51 -6.93 -3.00
CA ASP A 46 -19.67 -6.70 -1.83
C ASP A 46 -18.19 -7.07 -2.09
N LEU A 47 -17.96 -8.17 -2.81
CA LEU A 47 -16.62 -8.60 -3.20
C LEU A 47 -15.98 -7.56 -4.13
N VAL A 48 -16.71 -7.12 -5.16
CA VAL A 48 -16.26 -6.09 -6.11
C VAL A 48 -15.97 -4.77 -5.39
N ALA A 49 -16.87 -4.30 -4.53
CA ALA A 49 -16.71 -3.08 -3.76
C ALA A 49 -15.46 -3.13 -2.87
N THR A 50 -15.16 -4.29 -2.28
CA THR A 50 -13.95 -4.50 -1.48
C THR A 50 -12.69 -4.42 -2.34
N PHE A 51 -12.69 -5.06 -3.52
CA PHE A 51 -11.57 -4.97 -4.46
C PHE A 51 -11.37 -3.54 -4.98
N ASP A 52 -12.45 -2.82 -5.26
CA ASP A 52 -12.39 -1.44 -5.75
C ASP A 52 -11.87 -0.49 -4.68
N ARG A 53 -12.29 -0.65 -3.42
CA ARG A 53 -11.68 0.09 -2.29
C ARG A 53 -10.19 -0.23 -2.16
N GLY A 54 -9.80 -1.50 -2.27
CA GLY A 54 -8.39 -1.90 -2.25
C GLY A 54 -7.57 -1.31 -3.41
N ARG A 55 -8.18 -1.19 -4.59
CA ARG A 55 -7.57 -0.57 -5.77
C ARG A 55 -7.48 0.94 -5.64
N ALA A 56 -8.50 1.59 -5.10
CA ALA A 56 -8.52 3.01 -4.81
C ALA A 56 -7.47 3.38 -3.76
N LEU A 57 -7.35 2.59 -2.68
CA LEU A 57 -6.31 2.77 -1.67
C LEU A 57 -4.91 2.56 -2.25
N ARG A 58 -4.71 1.56 -3.12
CA ARG A 58 -3.44 1.39 -3.85
C ARG A 58 -3.16 2.56 -4.79
N ALA A 59 -4.15 3.05 -5.51
CA ALA A 59 -4.02 4.20 -6.40
C ALA A 59 -3.63 5.48 -5.62
N MET A 60 -4.26 5.70 -4.46
CA MET A 60 -3.90 6.79 -3.55
C MET A 60 -2.48 6.60 -2.98
N ALA A 61 -2.12 5.39 -2.57
CA ALA A 61 -0.76 5.08 -2.10
C ALA A 61 0.30 5.24 -3.20
N THR A 62 -0.01 4.93 -4.46
CA THR A 62 0.87 5.22 -5.60
C THR A 62 0.94 6.70 -5.93
N SER A 63 -0.13 7.48 -5.69
CA SER A 63 -0.07 8.94 -5.83
C SER A 63 0.77 9.62 -4.73
N LEU A 64 0.73 9.08 -3.50
CA LEU A 64 1.63 9.46 -2.39
C LEU A 64 3.11 9.12 -2.69
N HIS A 65 3.37 8.21 -3.65
CA HIS A 65 4.71 7.82 -4.07
C HIS A 65 5.40 8.87 -4.96
N GLY A 66 4.66 9.85 -5.50
CA GLY A 66 5.14 10.77 -6.53
C GLY A 66 6.00 11.94 -6.06
N ASP A 67 5.83 12.42 -4.82
CA ASP A 67 6.35 13.75 -4.44
C ASP A 67 7.50 13.71 -3.43
N TRP A 68 7.62 12.62 -2.68
CA TRP A 68 8.58 12.53 -1.58
C TRP A 68 10.05 12.59 -2.04
N ARG A 69 10.35 11.95 -3.18
CA ARG A 69 11.70 12.00 -3.75
C ARG A 69 12.09 13.43 -4.09
N ASP A 70 11.17 14.17 -4.68
CA ASP A 70 11.44 15.49 -5.21
C ASP A 70 11.50 16.52 -4.06
N ILE A 71 10.70 16.34 -3.00
CA ILE A 71 10.81 17.09 -1.73
C ILE A 71 12.18 16.87 -1.06
N VAL A 72 12.66 15.62 -0.98
CA VAL A 72 13.98 15.32 -0.40
C VAL A 72 15.10 15.93 -1.23
N LEU A 73 15.01 15.84 -2.57
CA LEU A 73 15.99 16.45 -3.48
C LEU A 73 15.97 17.98 -3.38
N PHE A 74 14.80 18.60 -3.26
CA PHE A 74 14.65 20.04 -3.05
C PHE A 74 15.30 20.49 -1.74
N VAL A 75 15.01 19.79 -0.63
CA VAL A 75 15.63 20.06 0.68
C VAL A 75 17.16 19.92 0.60
N CYS A 76 17.66 18.88 -0.08
CA CYS A 76 19.09 18.66 -0.26
C CYS A 76 19.75 19.80 -1.06
N ALA A 77 19.12 20.25 -2.14
CA ALA A 77 19.61 21.35 -2.97
C ALA A 77 19.60 22.70 -2.23
N VAL A 78 18.55 22.99 -1.45
CA VAL A 78 18.46 24.21 -0.64
C VAL A 78 19.51 24.21 0.46
N LEU A 79 19.66 23.10 1.20
CA LEU A 79 20.69 22.97 2.24
C LEU A 79 22.09 23.16 1.66
N PHE A 80 22.37 22.55 0.51
CA PHE A 80 23.62 22.73 -0.19
C PHE A 80 23.88 24.19 -0.57
N THR A 81 22.88 24.88 -1.11
CA THR A 81 22.98 26.28 -1.53
C THR A 81 23.20 27.22 -0.34
N LEU A 82 22.48 26.99 0.76
CA LEU A 82 22.65 27.77 2.01
C LEU A 82 24.02 27.54 2.65
N VAL A 83 24.50 26.29 2.67
CA VAL A 83 25.85 25.97 3.18
C VAL A 83 26.92 26.62 2.33
N TRP A 84 26.81 26.55 1.00
CA TRP A 84 27.76 27.18 0.08
C TRP A 84 27.85 28.69 0.27
N TRP A 85 26.71 29.34 0.51
CA TRP A 85 26.66 30.80 0.65
C TRP A 85 27.19 31.30 2.00
N ASN A 86 27.06 30.52 3.07
CA ASN A 86 27.38 30.96 4.44
C ASN A 86 28.79 30.56 4.92
N VAL A 87 29.67 30.18 3.98
CA VAL A 87 31.03 29.70 4.29
C VAL A 87 32.05 30.83 4.20
N ASP A 88 32.72 31.08 5.34
CA ASP A 88 34.01 31.75 5.36
C ASP A 88 35.10 30.78 4.88
N HIS A 89 35.72 31.09 3.74
CA HIS A 89 36.65 30.21 3.03
C HIS A 89 38.03 30.08 3.71
N GLU A 90 38.22 30.67 4.90
CA GLU A 90 39.53 30.80 5.54
C GLU A 90 39.87 29.71 6.58
N ARG A 91 38.92 28.84 6.99
CA ARG A 91 39.25 27.71 7.90
C ARG A 91 38.90 26.35 7.30
N ALA A 92 39.95 25.55 7.09
CA ALA A 92 39.98 24.39 6.21
C ALA A 92 39.27 23.10 6.69
N SER A 93 38.79 22.99 7.94
CA SER A 93 38.40 21.67 8.49
C SER A 93 36.96 21.53 9.01
N TRP A 94 36.19 22.61 9.16
CA TRP A 94 34.86 22.53 9.80
C TRP A 94 33.72 22.21 8.82
N LEU A 95 33.81 22.78 7.62
CA LEU A 95 32.87 22.62 6.52
C LEU A 95 32.69 21.17 6.04
N PRO A 96 33.77 20.38 5.85
CA PRO A 96 33.63 19.00 5.39
C PRO A 96 32.91 18.12 6.41
N MET A 97 33.15 18.35 7.70
CA MET A 97 32.55 17.54 8.77
C MET A 97 31.04 17.81 8.90
N PHE A 98 30.60 19.06 8.71
CA PHE A 98 29.19 19.43 8.69
C PHE A 98 28.45 18.82 7.48
N VAL A 99 29.04 18.88 6.29
CA VAL A 99 28.47 18.28 5.07
C VAL A 99 28.38 16.76 5.19
N VAL A 100 29.40 16.11 5.75
CA VAL A 100 29.37 14.66 6.01
C VAL A 100 28.24 14.30 6.98
N MET A 101 27.97 15.10 8.01
CA MET A 101 26.87 14.85 8.95
C MET A 101 25.48 15.02 8.31
N VAL A 102 25.31 16.04 7.47
CA VAL A 102 24.05 16.27 6.72
C VAL A 102 23.82 15.15 5.71
N LEU A 103 24.85 14.73 4.97
CA LEU A 103 24.76 13.61 4.03
C LEU A 103 24.51 12.27 4.74
N ALA A 104 25.20 12.02 5.85
CA ALA A 104 24.97 10.81 6.64
C ALA A 104 23.53 10.74 7.12
N SER A 105 22.99 11.85 7.64
CA SER A 105 21.60 11.93 8.10
C SER A 105 20.59 11.75 6.96
N ALA A 106 20.84 12.35 5.79
CA ALA A 106 19.99 12.18 4.62
C ALA A 106 20.01 10.74 4.07
N VAL A 107 21.18 10.09 4.04
CA VAL A 107 21.33 8.68 3.64
C VAL A 107 20.63 7.76 4.62
N THR A 108 20.77 7.99 5.93
CA THR A 108 20.06 7.22 6.95
C THR A 108 18.55 7.38 6.81
N ALA A 109 18.05 8.60 6.57
CA ALA A 109 16.63 8.85 6.34
C ALA A 109 16.12 8.11 5.08
N LEU A 110 16.87 8.17 3.97
CA LEU A 110 16.54 7.43 2.74
C LEU A 110 16.54 5.92 2.92
N TYR A 111 17.48 5.38 3.69
CA TYR A 111 17.58 3.95 3.95
C TYR A 111 16.48 3.45 4.88
N ALA A 112 16.12 4.23 5.90
CA ALA A 112 14.97 3.96 6.76
C ALA A 112 13.68 3.92 5.94
N LEU A 113 13.45 4.92 5.08
CA LEU A 113 12.30 4.95 4.18
C LEU A 113 12.29 3.79 3.16
N ARG A 114 13.44 3.43 2.57
CA ARG A 114 13.55 2.27 1.68
C ARG A 114 13.32 0.94 2.41
N GLY A 115 13.77 0.82 3.66
CA GLY A 115 13.56 -0.37 4.50
C GLY A 115 12.09 -0.59 4.82
N THR A 116 11.37 0.47 5.18
CA THR A 116 9.91 0.43 5.38
C THR A 116 9.17 0.12 4.08
N TRP A 117 9.64 0.62 2.93
CA TRP A 117 9.04 0.30 1.64
C TRP A 117 9.16 -1.18 1.29
N ARG A 118 10.33 -1.78 1.56
CA ARG A 118 10.57 -3.20 1.28
C ARG A 118 9.71 -4.10 2.16
N SER A 119 9.58 -3.75 3.44
CA SER A 119 8.70 -4.46 4.39
C SER A 119 7.23 -4.39 3.97
N LEU A 120 6.75 -3.21 3.53
CA LEU A 120 5.41 -3.07 2.96
C LEU A 120 5.24 -3.86 1.65
N SER A 121 6.24 -3.86 0.77
CA SER A 121 6.18 -4.59 -0.51
C SER A 121 6.17 -6.11 -0.31
N ALA A 122 6.82 -6.61 0.75
CA ALA A 122 6.82 -8.03 1.09
C ALA A 122 5.47 -8.47 1.65
N LEU A 123 4.78 -7.59 2.40
CA LEU A 123 3.40 -7.81 2.81
C LEU A 123 2.45 -7.80 1.59
N LEU A 124 2.62 -6.85 0.66
CA LEU A 124 1.82 -6.80 -0.57
C LEU A 124 2.03 -8.00 -1.51
N ARG A 125 3.19 -8.66 -1.50
CA ARG A 125 3.47 -9.87 -2.31
C ARG A 125 2.97 -11.16 -1.67
N ARG A 126 2.58 -11.15 -0.39
CA ARG A 126 2.05 -12.33 0.31
C ARG A 126 0.54 -12.53 0.12
N ASP A 127 -0.13 -11.52 -0.44
CA ASP A 127 -1.56 -11.50 -0.72
C ASP A 127 -1.90 -11.66 -2.23
N GLY A 128 -0.91 -12.02 -3.05
CA GLY A 128 -1.10 -12.46 -4.45
C GLY A 128 -0.91 -13.97 -4.55
#